data_AF-A0AB38SL19-F1
#
_entry.id   AF-A0AB38SL19-F1
#
_cell.length_a   1.000
_cell.length_b   1.000
_cell.length_c   1.000
_cell.angle_alpha   90.00
_cell.angle_beta   90.00
_cell.angle_gamma   90.00
#
_symmetry.space_group_name_H-M   'P 1'
#
loop_
_entity.id
_entity.type
_entity.pdbx_description
1 polymer ?
#
loop_
_entity_poly.entity_id
_entity_poly.type
_entity_poly.pdbx_seq_one_letter_code
_entity_poly.pdbx_strand_id
1 'polypeptide(L)' 'MRKLVRDIVGDIRDAGGSDVRISEGGNHTRVHFVTPSGTRSMLLIHRGTDVSKRYARMLRSQLRRKVAQ' A
#
# COMPACT_ATOMS: atom_id res chain seq x y z
N MET A 1 -7.79 0.91 10.95
CA MET A 1 -7.61 0.52 9.52
C MET A 1 -7.61 1.70 8.55
N ARG A 2 -8.66 2.54 8.51
CA ARG A 2 -8.76 3.68 7.59
C ARG A 2 -7.54 4.63 7.62
N LYS A 3 -6.97 4.89 8.79
CA LYS A 3 -5.73 5.69 8.93
C LYS A 3 -4.55 5.06 8.21
N LEU A 4 -4.25 3.78 8.48
CA LEU A 4 -3.14 3.07 7.84
C LEU A 4 -3.27 3.06 6.31
N VAL A 5 -4.47 2.84 5.78
CA VAL A 5 -4.68 2.88 4.32
C VAL A 5 -4.35 4.26 3.77
N ARG A 6 -4.80 5.35 4.41
CA ARG A 6 -4.44 6.71 4.00
C ARG A 6 -2.94 6.97 4.08
N ASP A 7 -2.28 6.54 5.16
CA ASP A 7 -0.84 6.70 5.35
C ASP A 7 -0.08 5.99 4.22
N ILE A 8 -0.48 4.76 3.86
CA ILE A 8 0.12 4.01 2.75
C ILE A 8 -0.15 4.68 1.39
N VAL A 9 -1.33 5.27 1.18
CA VAL A 9 -1.62 6.04 -0.04
C VAL A 9 -0.72 7.27 -0.13
N GLY A 10 -0.45 7.94 0.99
CA GLY A 10 0.53 9.02 1.08
C GLY A 10 1.92 8.53 0.70
N ASP A 11 2.39 7.46 1.36
CA ASP A 11 3.69 6.85 1.10
C ASP A 11 3.86 6.45 -0.38
N ILE A 12 2.80 5.95 -1.04
CA ILE A 12 2.82 5.63 -2.48
C ILE A 12 3.05 6.88 -3.33
N ARG A 13 2.32 7.96 -3.04
CA ARG A 13 2.43 9.23 -3.79
C ARG A 13 3.80 9.88 -3.59
N ASP A 14 4.29 9.89 -2.36
CA ASP A 14 5.62 10.42 -2.02
C ASP A 14 6.74 9.63 -2.72
N ALA A 15 6.51 8.34 -2.94
CA ALA A 15 7.41 7.48 -3.71
C ALA A 15 7.24 7.62 -5.24
N GLY A 16 6.45 8.58 -5.73
CA GLY A 16 6.20 8.83 -7.15
C GLY A 16 5.17 7.91 -7.80
N GLY A 17 4.45 7.12 -7.01
CA GLY A 17 3.37 6.27 -7.51
C GLY A 17 2.10 7.06 -7.85
N SER A 18 1.34 6.59 -8.83
CA SER A 18 0.14 7.26 -9.35
C SER A 18 -1.04 6.28 -9.54
N ASP A 19 -2.19 6.76 -10.01
CA ASP A 19 -3.43 5.99 -10.26
C ASP A 19 -3.81 5.05 -9.09
N VAL A 20 -3.83 5.63 -7.88
CA VAL A 20 -4.07 4.84 -6.66
C VAL A 20 -5.55 4.51 -6.53
N ARG A 21 -5.88 3.21 -6.53
CA ARG A 21 -7.24 2.69 -6.38
C ARG A 21 -7.34 1.73 -5.22
N ILE A 22 -8.42 1.83 -4.46
CA ILE A 22 -8.64 1.03 -3.26
C ILE A 22 -9.81 0.09 -3.52
N SER A 23 -9.59 -1.20 -3.29
CA SER A 23 -10.64 -2.23 -3.34
C SER A 23 -10.70 -2.94 -2.00
N GLU A 24 -11.90 -3.00 -1.42
CA GLU A 24 -12.14 -3.77 -0.20
C GLU A 24 -12.53 -5.22 -0.56
N GLY A 25 -11.77 -6.19 -0.05
CA GLY A 25 -12.15 -7.60 -0.04
C GLY A 25 -12.46 -8.10 1.36
N GLY A 26 -12.86 -9.37 1.48
CA GLY A 26 -13.22 -10.00 2.75
C GLY A 26 -12.10 -9.94 3.80
N ASN A 27 -10.89 -10.40 3.46
CA ASN A 27 -9.77 -10.46 4.39
C ASN A 27 -8.74 -9.33 4.22
N HIS A 28 -8.80 -8.57 3.12
CA HIS A 28 -7.79 -7.57 2.77
C HIS A 28 -8.41 -6.33 2.16
N THR A 29 -7.83 -5.17 2.50
CA THR A 29 -7.91 -3.97 1.68
C THR A 29 -6.77 -4.02 0.66
N ARG A 30 -7.10 -3.92 -0.63
CA ARG A 30 -6.16 -3.92 -1.74
C ARG A 30 -5.94 -2.49 -2.19
N VAL A 31 -4.68 -2.07 -2.28
CA VAL A 31 -4.29 -0.75 -2.78
C VAL A 31 -3.51 -0.96 -4.07
N HIS A 32 -4.18 -0.72 -5.19
CA HIS A 32 -3.60 -0.76 -6.52
C HIS A 32 -2.97 0.59 -6.84
N PHE A 33 -1.85 0.61 -7.56
CA PHE A 33 -1.18 1.83 -8.00
C PHE A 33 -0.26 1.54 -9.18
N VAL A 34 0.17 2.60 -9.86
CA VAL A 34 1.20 2.58 -10.90
C VAL A 34 2.51 3.07 -10.28
N THR A 35 3.61 2.32 -10.44
CA THR A 35 4.95 2.70 -9.98
C THR A 35 5.50 3.88 -10.80
N PRO A 36 6.57 4.56 -10.36
CA PRO A 36 7.24 5.58 -11.17
C PRO A 36 7.73 5.07 -12.53
N SER A 37 8.07 3.77 -12.61
CA SER A 37 8.43 3.07 -13.85
C SER A 37 7.24 2.78 -14.78
N GLY A 38 6.01 3.17 -14.40
CA GLY A 38 4.79 2.93 -15.18
C GLY A 38 4.19 1.53 -14.98
N THR A 39 4.73 0.73 -14.05
CA THR A 39 4.30 -0.66 -13.82
C THR A 39 3.12 -0.71 -12.84
N ARG A 40 2.10 -1.51 -13.16
CA ARG A 40 0.97 -1.71 -12.24
C ARG A 40 1.38 -2.61 -11.08
N SER A 41 1.15 -2.15 -9.85
CA SER A 41 1.43 -2.92 -8.63
C SER A 41 0.27 -2.83 -7.64
N MET A 42 0.39 -3.60 -6.56
CA MET A 42 -0.65 -3.70 -5.53
C MET A 42 -0.02 -3.99 -4.16
N LEU A 43 -0.58 -3.38 -3.12
CA LEU A 43 -0.35 -3.73 -1.71
C LEU A 43 -1.59 -4.35 -1.08
N LEU A 44 -1.38 -5.34 -0.23
CA LEU A 44 -2.43 -6.02 0.52
C LEU A 44 -2.34 -5.66 2.00
N ILE A 45 -3.40 -5.07 2.53
CA ILE A 45 -3.52 -4.67 3.93
C ILE A 45 -4.57 -5.58 4.58
N HIS A 46 -4.15 -6.47 5.48
CA HIS A 46 -5.04 -7.40 6.18
C HIS A 46 -6.09 -6.66 7.01
N ARG A 47 -7.33 -7.15 6.98
CA ARG A 47 -8.43 -6.72 7.84
C ARG A 47 -8.38 -7.49 9.15
N GLY A 48 -8.75 -6.83 10.25
CA GLY A 48 -8.75 -7.43 11.60
C GLY A 48 -7.39 -7.60 12.26
N THR A 49 -6.27 -7.40 11.56
CA THR A 49 -4.95 -7.36 12.20
C THR A 49 -4.83 -6.08 13.03
N ASP A 50 -4.45 -6.23 14.30
CA ASP A 50 -4.08 -5.08 15.12
C ASP A 50 -2.91 -4.36 14.44
N VAL A 51 -3.11 -3.09 14.10
CA VAL A 51 -2.15 -2.34 13.28
C VAL A 51 -0.97 -1.97 14.15
N SER A 52 -0.09 -2.95 14.36
CA SER A 52 1.16 -2.75 15.09
C SER A 52 2.13 -1.91 14.25
N LYS A 53 3.03 -1.20 14.93
CA LYS A 53 4.14 -0.49 14.27
C LYS A 53 4.95 -1.40 13.35
N ARG A 54 5.09 -2.69 13.72
CA ARG A 54 5.78 -3.71 12.91
C ARG A 54 5.06 -3.96 11.58
N TYR A 55 3.73 -4.04 11.61
CA TYR A 55 2.93 -4.27 10.41
C TYR A 55 3.04 -3.11 9.41
N ALA A 56 2.93 -1.86 9.89
CA ALA A 56 3.12 -0.68 9.05
C ALA A 56 4.54 -0.63 8.42
N ARG A 57 5.58 -0.97 9.19
CA ARG A 57 6.96 -1.07 8.68
C ARG A 57 7.10 -2.11 7.57
N MET A 58 6.43 -3.25 7.71
CA MET A 58 6.43 -4.30 6.70
C MET A 58 5.79 -3.82 5.39
N LEU A 59 4.65 -3.13 5.46
CA LEU A 59 3.97 -2.58 4.28
C LEU A 59 4.85 -1.56 3.54
N ARG A 60 5.50 -0.65 4.28
CA ARG A 60 6.46 0.30 3.68
C ARG A 60 7.65 -0.40 3.04
N SER A 61 8.16 -1.47 3.64
CA SER A 61 9.22 -2.27 3.03
C SER A 61 8.76 -2.94 1.73
N GLN A 62 7.52 -3.43 1.67
CA GLN A 62 6.95 -3.99 0.44
C GLN A 62 6.78 -2.91 -0.63
N LEU A 63 6.30 -1.72 -0.24
CA LEU A 63 6.18 -0.58 -1.14
C LEU A 63 7.52 -0.22 -1.79
N ARG A 64 8.57 -0.03 -0.98
CA ARG A 64 9.91 0.32 -1.50
C ARG A 64 10.41 -0.70 -2.52
N ARG A 65 10.23 -1.99 -2.25
CA ARG A 65 10.64 -3.05 -3.19
C ARG A 65 9.84 -3.05 -4.50
N LYS A 66 8.59 -2.60 -4.47
CA LYS A 66 7.72 -2.52 -5.65
C LYS A 66 8.01 -1.28 -6.49
N VAL A 67 8.32 -0.17 -5.85
CA VAL A 67 8.66 1.10 -6.52
C VAL A 67 10.06 1.07 -7.14
N ALA A 68 10.98 0.29 -6.56
CA ALA A 68 12.33 0.10 -7.10
C ALA A 68 12.41 -0.89 -8.29
N GLN A 69 11.29 -1.45 -8.74
CA GLN A 69 11.19 -2.31 -9.93
C GLN A 69 10.76 -1.49 -11.15
#